data_AF-A0A353HX24-F1
#
_entry.id   AF-A0A353HX24-F1
#
_cell.length_a   1.000
_cell.length_b   1.000
_cell.length_c   1.000
_cell.angle_alpha   90.00
_cell.angle_beta   90.00
_cell.angle_gamma   90.00
#
_symmetry.space_group_name_H-M   'P 1'
#
loop_
_entity.id
_entity.type
_entity.pdbx_description
1 polymer ?
#
loop_
_entity_poly.entity_id
_entity_poly.type
_entity_poly.pdbx_seq_one_letter_code
_entity_poly.pdbx_strand_id
1 'polypeptide(L)'
;INRAPPKTQSALLEAMQERSVTFAGQTHKLPRPFFVLATQNPIEQSGTYPLPEAQLDRFLLRIDVVYPTEDEEVMMVAATTRSSLQDAEAAMDLATLLRLQQLVRDIEIGDHLVRYATRLVRATRPQETTVAAVKKHVGWGAGPRAGQALVLASKARALMQGRLAVTRDDIGAMLLPVLAHRVVRNFEAEADGVAMADILQALQREIKVD
;
A
#
# COMPACT_ATOMS: atom_id res chain seq x y z
N ILE A 1 14.20 4.96 3.38
CA ILE A 1 14.29 3.93 4.45
C ILE A 1 15.39 2.90 4.19
N ASN A 2 15.63 2.49 2.94
CA ASN A 2 16.63 1.47 2.58
C ASN A 2 18.10 1.88 2.80
N ARG A 3 18.42 3.14 3.12
CA ARG A 3 19.79 3.58 3.48
C ARG A 3 20.10 3.49 4.98
N ALA A 4 19.08 3.26 5.81
CA ALA A 4 19.25 3.15 7.25
C ALA A 4 19.69 1.72 7.62
N PRO A 5 20.55 1.52 8.62
CA PRO A 5 20.92 0.19 9.10
C PRO A 5 19.69 -0.61 9.57
N PRO A 6 19.74 -1.96 9.55
CA PRO A 6 18.63 -2.81 9.97
C PRO A 6 18.08 -2.50 11.36
N LYS A 7 18.93 -2.11 12.31
CA LYS A 7 18.49 -1.71 13.68
C LYS A 7 17.58 -0.49 13.65
N THR A 8 17.91 0.53 12.85
CA THR A 8 17.10 1.74 12.70
C THR A 8 15.79 1.44 11.98
N GLN A 9 15.81 0.54 10.98
CA GLN A 9 14.60 0.07 10.32
C GLN A 9 13.67 -0.62 11.31
N SER A 10 14.19 -1.56 12.12
CA SER A 10 13.41 -2.25 13.16
C SER A 10 12.79 -1.29 14.18
N ALA A 11 13.52 -0.29 14.65
CA ALA A 11 13.01 0.70 15.59
C ALA A 11 11.83 1.51 15.02
N LEU A 12 11.88 1.88 13.74
CA LEU A 12 10.76 2.55 13.07
C LEU A 12 9.53 1.62 12.98
N LEU A 13 9.74 0.34 12.66
CA LEU A 13 8.65 -0.63 12.53
C LEU A 13 8.01 -0.97 13.88
N GLU A 14 8.80 -0.99 14.96
CA GLU A 14 8.30 -1.08 16.33
C GLU A 14 7.41 0.11 16.66
N ALA A 15 7.86 1.33 16.39
CA ALA A 15 7.07 2.54 16.57
C ALA A 15 5.76 2.52 15.75
N MET A 16 5.79 1.99 14.52
CA MET A 16 4.60 1.78 13.69
C MET A 16 3.60 0.80 14.30
N GLN A 17 4.08 -0.29 14.89
CA GLN A 17 3.26 -1.37 15.42
C GLN A 17 2.73 -1.06 16.83
N GLU A 18 3.61 -0.65 17.74
CA GLU A 18 3.31 -0.43 19.16
C GLU A 18 2.71 0.95 19.42
N ARG A 19 2.87 1.91 18.50
CA ARG A 19 2.44 3.31 18.67
C ARG A 19 3.04 3.97 19.91
N SER A 20 4.19 3.49 20.35
CA SER A 20 4.99 4.03 21.44
C SER A 20 6.46 3.72 21.23
N VAL A 21 7.32 4.47 21.91
CA VAL A 21 8.77 4.25 21.94
C VAL A 21 9.22 4.27 23.39
N THR A 22 10.07 3.32 23.80
CA THR A 22 10.67 3.30 25.13
C THR A 22 12.10 3.82 25.08
N PHE A 23 12.39 4.87 25.83
CA PHE A 23 13.72 5.46 25.93
C PHE A 23 14.09 5.64 27.40
N ALA A 24 15.28 5.16 27.80
CA ALA A 24 15.77 5.23 29.17
C ALA A 24 14.76 4.74 30.24
N GLY A 25 14.02 3.66 29.94
CA GLY A 25 13.01 3.08 30.84
C GLY A 25 11.67 3.81 30.88
N GLN A 26 11.50 4.90 30.11
CA GLN A 26 10.24 5.63 30.00
C GLN A 26 9.58 5.37 28.64
N THR A 27 8.30 5.00 28.66
CA THR A 27 7.51 4.77 27.45
C THR A 27 6.77 6.04 27.04
N HIS A 28 7.05 6.52 25.83
CA HIS A 28 6.42 7.68 25.21
C HIS A 28 5.41 7.21 24.15
N LYS A 29 4.15 7.64 24.27
CA LYS A 29 3.12 7.38 23.26
C LYS A 29 3.33 8.30 22.05
N LEU A 30 3.16 7.76 20.86
CA LEU A 30 3.19 8.56 19.64
C LEU A 30 1.91 9.39 19.49
N PRO A 31 2.00 10.58 18.86
CA PRO A 31 0.83 11.43 18.61
C PRO A 31 -0.18 10.71 17.70
N ARG A 32 -1.44 11.18 17.72
CA ARG A 32 -2.49 10.71 16.82
C ARG A 32 -2.95 11.85 15.91
N PRO A 33 -3.01 11.65 14.58
CA PRO A 33 -2.60 10.45 13.86
C PRO A 33 -1.08 10.31 13.84
N PHE A 34 -0.61 9.07 13.76
CA PHE A 34 0.77 8.76 13.42
C PHE A 34 0.78 8.09 12.05
N PHE A 35 1.43 8.76 11.09
CA PHE A 35 1.53 8.36 9.71
C PHE A 35 2.99 8.27 9.31
N VAL A 36 3.35 7.19 8.61
CA VAL A 36 4.71 6.98 8.10
C VAL A 36 4.63 6.88 6.59
N LEU A 37 5.32 7.82 5.92
CA LEU A 37 5.64 7.74 4.51
C LEU A 37 7.12 7.36 4.40
N ALA A 38 7.39 6.17 3.84
CA ALA A 38 8.75 5.69 3.65
C ALA A 38 9.05 5.55 2.16
N THR A 39 10.16 6.13 1.70
CA THR A 39 10.63 6.01 0.32
C THR A 39 11.80 5.05 0.23
N GLN A 40 11.92 4.34 -0.88
CA GLN A 40 13.08 3.53 -1.23
C GLN A 40 13.65 4.08 -2.54
N ASN A 41 14.96 4.30 -2.59
CA ASN A 41 15.64 4.64 -3.84
C ASN A 41 16.00 3.34 -4.56
N PRO A 42 15.47 3.08 -5.77
CA PRO A 42 15.71 1.83 -6.50
C PRO A 42 17.07 1.78 -7.23
N ILE A 43 17.74 2.93 -7.42
CA ILE A 43 18.95 3.02 -8.27
C ILE A 43 20.25 2.89 -7.47
N GLU A 44 20.27 3.35 -6.21
CA GLU A 44 21.47 3.27 -5.37
C GLU A 44 21.73 1.83 -4.89
N GLN A 45 22.85 1.22 -5.33
CA GLN A 45 23.23 -0.15 -4.96
C GLN A 45 24.28 -0.24 -3.82
N SER A 46 24.95 0.87 -3.49
CA SER A 46 25.96 0.91 -2.42
C SER A 46 25.37 1.51 -1.14
N GLY A 47 25.60 0.84 -0.01
CA GLY A 47 25.12 1.32 1.30
C GLY A 47 23.61 1.20 1.51
N THR A 48 22.93 0.33 0.76
CA THR A 48 21.50 0.06 0.93
C THR A 48 21.24 -1.30 1.55
N TYR A 49 20.31 -1.33 2.50
CA TYR A 49 19.78 -2.51 3.16
C TYR A 49 18.30 -2.67 2.75
N PRO A 50 17.97 -3.64 1.87
CA PRO A 50 16.59 -3.88 1.48
C PRO A 50 15.78 -4.30 2.71
N LEU A 51 14.50 -3.90 2.74
CA LEU A 51 13.61 -4.33 3.80
C LEU A 51 13.14 -5.76 3.50
N PRO A 52 13.26 -6.70 4.45
CA PRO A 52 12.63 -8.00 4.35
C PRO A 52 11.12 -7.89 4.09
N GLU A 53 10.55 -8.88 3.42
CA GLU A 53 9.14 -8.93 3.05
C GLU A 53 8.23 -8.85 4.28
N ALA A 54 8.64 -9.50 5.37
CA ALA A 54 7.94 -9.44 6.66
C ALA A 54 7.88 -8.02 7.25
N GLN A 55 8.85 -7.16 6.91
CA GLN A 55 8.85 -5.75 7.28
C GLN A 55 7.97 -4.92 6.36
N LEU A 56 8.08 -5.14 5.04
CA LEU A 56 7.25 -4.48 4.05
C LEU A 56 5.75 -4.75 4.28
N ASP A 57 5.37 -5.95 4.72
CA ASP A 57 3.97 -6.31 4.99
C ASP A 57 3.29 -5.43 6.06
N ARG A 58 4.07 -4.69 6.88
CA ARG A 58 3.55 -3.70 7.85
C ARG A 58 3.07 -2.40 7.20
N PHE A 59 3.51 -2.09 5.98
CA PHE A 59 3.02 -0.94 5.23
C PHE A 59 1.67 -1.25 4.61
N LEU A 60 0.69 -0.35 4.77
CA LEU A 60 -0.65 -0.56 4.21
C LEU A 60 -0.58 -0.65 2.67
N LEU A 61 0.12 0.30 2.05
CA LEU A 61 0.25 0.45 0.60
C LEU A 61 1.72 0.57 0.19
N ARG A 62 2.06 0.06 -1.00
CA ARG A 62 3.24 0.43 -1.77
C ARG A 62 2.77 1.15 -3.03
N ILE A 63 3.38 2.30 -3.32
CA ILE A 63 3.05 3.10 -4.50
C ILE A 63 4.35 3.30 -5.28
N ASP A 64 4.34 2.90 -6.54
CA ASP A 64 5.43 3.17 -7.45
C ASP A 64 5.23 4.59 -8.02
N VAL A 65 6.18 5.48 -7.74
CA VAL A 65 6.14 6.88 -8.21
C VAL A 65 6.86 6.94 -9.55
N VAL A 66 6.13 7.33 -10.59
CA VAL A 66 6.66 7.53 -11.95
C VAL A 66 6.92 9.01 -12.20
N TYR A 67 7.69 9.31 -13.24
CA TYR A 67 7.85 10.68 -13.70
C TYR A 67 6.52 11.25 -14.21
N PRO A 68 6.26 12.55 -14.01
CA PRO A 68 5.11 13.23 -14.58
C PRO A 68 5.16 13.22 -16.11
N THR A 69 4.02 13.51 -16.75
CA THR A 69 3.97 13.86 -18.17
C THR A 69 4.67 15.20 -18.41
N GLU A 70 5.05 15.48 -19.67
CA GLU A 70 5.67 16.76 -20.04
C GLU A 70 4.81 17.96 -19.61
N ASP A 71 3.49 17.92 -19.85
CA ASP A 71 2.58 18.98 -19.46
C ASP A 71 2.52 19.19 -17.93
N GLU A 72 2.46 18.10 -17.16
CA GLU A 72 2.51 18.14 -15.69
C GLU A 72 3.85 18.69 -15.18
N GLU A 73 4.96 18.32 -15.82
CA GLU A 73 6.30 18.79 -15.48
C GLU A 73 6.47 20.28 -15.79
N VAL A 74 5.99 20.73 -16.95
CA VAL A 74 5.96 22.16 -17.32
C VAL A 74 5.15 22.95 -16.30
N MET A 75 3.97 22.48 -15.91
CA MET A 75 3.16 23.12 -14.86
C MET A 75 3.91 23.18 -13.53
N MET A 76 4.57 22.09 -13.11
CA MET A 76 5.34 22.00 -11.87
C MET A 76 6.52 22.99 -11.87
N VAL A 77 7.31 23.01 -12.94
CA VAL A 77 8.45 23.92 -13.10
C VAL A 77 7.95 25.36 -13.11
N ALA A 78 6.89 25.66 -13.85
CA ALA A 78 6.33 27.01 -13.92
C ALA A 78 5.71 27.48 -12.61
N ALA A 79 5.18 26.57 -11.77
CA ALA A 79 4.62 26.91 -10.46
C ALA A 79 5.72 27.12 -9.39
N THR A 80 6.76 26.30 -9.40
CA THR A 80 7.83 26.32 -8.38
C THR A 80 8.93 27.36 -8.62
N THR A 81 9.02 27.91 -9.83
CA THR A 81 10.01 28.95 -10.21
C THR A 81 9.47 30.38 -10.08
N ARG A 82 8.25 30.58 -9.56
CA ARG A 82 7.72 31.90 -9.23
C ARG A 82 8.18 32.32 -7.83
N SER A 83 8.31 33.62 -7.61
CA SER A 83 8.89 34.23 -6.40
C SER A 83 8.11 34.00 -5.10
N SER A 84 6.90 33.40 -5.14
CA SER A 84 6.16 33.02 -3.95
C SER A 84 5.31 31.77 -4.19
N LEU A 85 5.70 30.66 -3.55
CA LEU A 85 4.76 29.58 -3.28
C LEU A 85 3.87 30.04 -2.13
N GLN A 86 2.55 30.03 -2.31
CA GLN A 86 1.61 30.27 -1.22
C GLN A 86 1.55 29.01 -0.34
N ASP A 87 1.53 29.21 0.97
CA ASP A 87 1.30 28.11 1.90
C ASP A 87 -0.11 27.55 1.70
N ALA A 88 -0.24 26.23 1.79
CA ALA A 88 -1.54 25.58 1.67
C ALA A 88 -2.43 25.93 2.87
N GLU A 89 -3.68 26.28 2.60
CA GLU A 89 -4.68 26.49 3.65
C GLU A 89 -5.10 25.15 4.27
N ALA A 90 -5.28 25.14 5.59
CA ALA A 90 -5.72 23.96 6.31
C ALA A 90 -7.16 23.59 5.92
N ALA A 91 -7.33 22.49 5.18
CA ALA A 91 -8.64 22.03 4.72
C ALA A 91 -9.52 21.46 5.85
N MET A 92 -8.93 20.98 6.95
CA MET A 92 -9.65 20.45 8.11
C MET A 92 -8.77 20.44 9.37
N ASP A 93 -9.42 20.34 10.53
CA ASP A 93 -8.74 20.17 11.81
C ASP A 93 -8.44 18.69 12.15
N LEU A 94 -7.64 18.51 13.20
CA LEU A 94 -7.23 17.19 13.69
C LEU A 94 -8.42 16.33 14.14
N ALA A 95 -9.42 16.93 14.79
CA ALA A 95 -10.59 16.22 15.29
C ALA A 95 -11.42 15.63 14.14
N THR A 96 -11.59 16.40 13.08
CA THR A 96 -12.26 15.99 11.85
C THR A 96 -11.52 14.85 11.17
N LEU A 97 -10.19 14.95 11.03
CA LEU A 97 -9.38 13.89 10.44
C LEU A 97 -9.51 12.56 11.20
N LEU A 98 -9.47 12.60 12.54
CA LEU A 98 -9.63 11.40 13.37
C LEU A 98 -11.04 10.81 13.25
N ARG A 99 -12.07 11.66 13.16
CA ARG A 99 -13.46 11.23 12.92
C ARG A 99 -13.60 10.54 11.56
N LEU A 100 -12.98 11.07 10.51
CA LEU A 100 -12.97 10.45 9.18
C LEU A 100 -12.27 9.09 9.20
N GLN A 101 -11.14 8.95 9.91
CA GLN A 101 -10.47 7.65 10.08
C GLN A 101 -11.34 6.62 10.78
N GLN A 102 -12.20 7.05 11.72
CA GLN A 102 -13.17 6.15 12.33
C GLN A 102 -14.28 5.78 11.36
N LEU A 103 -14.82 6.75 10.63
CA LEU A 103 -15.89 6.54 9.65
C LEU A 103 -15.50 5.54 8.56
N VAL A 104 -14.23 5.50 8.14
CA VAL A 104 -13.73 4.48 7.21
C VAL A 104 -14.04 3.05 7.68
N ARG A 105 -14.01 2.78 9.00
CA ARG A 105 -14.32 1.44 9.53
C ARG A 105 -15.81 1.10 9.42
N ASP A 106 -16.65 2.12 9.49
CA ASP A 106 -18.12 2.04 9.49
C ASP A 106 -18.70 1.98 8.07
N ILE A 107 -17.89 2.23 7.03
CA ILE A 107 -18.33 2.05 5.62
C ILE A 107 -18.78 0.62 5.39
N GLU A 108 -19.94 0.46 4.75
CA GLU A 108 -20.54 -0.83 4.50
C GLU A 108 -19.80 -1.62 3.40
N ILE A 109 -19.70 -2.93 3.59
CA ILE A 109 -19.19 -3.85 2.57
C ILE A 109 -19.98 -5.15 2.63
N GLY A 110 -20.60 -5.52 1.51
CA GLY A 110 -21.37 -6.76 1.44
C GLY A 110 -20.48 -8.00 1.58
N ASP A 111 -21.02 -9.06 2.18
CA ASP A 111 -20.31 -10.33 2.37
C ASP A 111 -19.71 -10.91 1.08
N HIS A 112 -20.42 -10.76 -0.04
CA HIS A 112 -19.94 -11.19 -1.36
C HIS A 112 -18.65 -10.47 -1.77
N LEU A 113 -18.50 -9.18 -1.44
CA LEU A 113 -17.29 -8.40 -1.71
C LEU A 113 -16.15 -8.75 -0.75
N VAL A 114 -16.44 -9.04 0.52
CA VAL A 114 -15.43 -9.55 1.46
C VAL A 114 -14.89 -10.90 0.99
N ARG A 115 -15.78 -11.81 0.57
CA ARG A 115 -15.39 -13.10 -0.04
C ARG A 115 -14.61 -12.90 -1.32
N TYR A 116 -15.00 -11.96 -2.17
CA TYR A 116 -14.27 -11.62 -3.39
C TYR A 116 -12.86 -11.12 -3.10
N ALA A 117 -12.69 -10.14 -2.21
CA ALA A 117 -11.38 -9.65 -1.78
C ALA A 117 -10.50 -10.78 -1.21
N THR A 118 -11.11 -11.67 -0.43
CA THR A 118 -10.42 -12.84 0.14
C THR A 118 -10.00 -13.83 -0.94
N ARG A 119 -10.85 -14.10 -1.93
CA ARG A 119 -10.54 -14.95 -3.10
C ARG A 119 -9.40 -14.37 -3.92
N LEU A 120 -9.39 -13.07 -4.18
CA LEU A 120 -8.28 -12.40 -4.88
C LEU A 120 -6.96 -12.60 -4.14
N VAL A 121 -6.94 -12.37 -2.82
CA VAL A 121 -5.74 -12.56 -2.00
C VAL A 121 -5.27 -14.01 -2.02
N ARG A 122 -6.18 -14.98 -1.83
CA ARG A 122 -5.85 -16.41 -1.89
C ARG A 122 -5.35 -16.83 -3.27
N ALA A 123 -5.92 -16.29 -4.34
CA ALA A 123 -5.55 -16.58 -5.71
C ALA A 123 -4.13 -16.09 -6.08
N THR A 124 -3.49 -15.25 -5.24
CA THR A 124 -2.06 -14.91 -5.39
C THR A 124 -1.13 -16.05 -4.96
N ARG A 125 -1.64 -17.09 -4.29
CA ARG A 125 -0.85 -18.23 -3.82
C ARG A 125 -0.78 -19.28 -4.93
N PRO A 126 0.41 -19.56 -5.49
CA PRO A 126 0.54 -20.42 -6.67
C PRO A 126 -0.02 -21.84 -6.46
N GLN A 127 0.02 -22.34 -5.23
CA GLN A 127 -0.48 -23.66 -4.83
C GLN A 127 -2.01 -23.73 -4.65
N GLU A 128 -2.71 -22.60 -4.50
CA GLU A 128 -4.16 -22.57 -4.25
C GLU A 128 -4.97 -22.05 -5.45
N THR A 129 -4.30 -21.52 -6.47
CA THR A 129 -4.92 -20.80 -7.59
C THR A 129 -5.01 -21.64 -8.85
N THR A 130 -5.92 -21.28 -9.75
CA THR A 130 -5.95 -21.79 -11.14
C THR A 130 -5.41 -20.78 -12.15
N VAL A 131 -5.15 -19.54 -11.71
CA VAL A 131 -4.70 -18.43 -12.57
C VAL A 131 -3.29 -18.72 -13.11
N ALA A 132 -3.18 -18.85 -14.43
CA ALA A 132 -1.94 -19.25 -15.09
C ALA A 132 -0.80 -18.26 -14.83
N ALA A 133 -1.09 -16.95 -14.89
CA ALA A 133 -0.12 -15.90 -14.63
C ALA A 133 0.50 -16.03 -13.23
N VAL A 134 -0.31 -16.35 -12.20
CA VAL A 134 0.19 -16.52 -10.83
C VAL A 134 1.01 -17.79 -10.71
N LYS A 135 0.53 -18.93 -11.24
CA LYS A 135 1.29 -20.20 -11.19
C LYS A 135 2.66 -20.08 -11.84
N LYS A 136 2.73 -19.37 -12.96
CA LYS A 136 3.96 -19.22 -13.73
C LYS A 136 4.94 -18.21 -13.11
N HIS A 137 4.45 -17.14 -12.49
CA HIS A 137 5.30 -15.99 -12.16
C HIS A 137 5.43 -15.68 -10.67
N VAL A 138 4.64 -16.31 -9.79
CA VAL A 138 4.65 -16.03 -8.35
C VAL A 138 5.32 -17.17 -7.58
N GLY A 139 6.33 -16.83 -6.79
CA GLY A 139 6.99 -17.76 -5.87
C GLY A 139 6.29 -17.82 -4.50
N TRP A 140 5.78 -16.68 -4.02
CA TRP A 140 5.07 -16.60 -2.73
C TRP A 140 3.91 -15.61 -2.77
N GLY A 141 2.72 -16.08 -2.36
CA GLY A 141 1.49 -15.28 -2.37
C GLY A 141 1.22 -14.53 -1.06
N ALA A 142 0.21 -13.67 -1.09
CA ALA A 142 -0.12 -12.79 0.02
C ALA A 142 -0.84 -13.50 1.20
N GLY A 143 -0.54 -13.02 2.41
CA GLY A 143 -1.13 -13.48 3.67
C GLY A 143 -2.47 -12.82 4.03
N PRO A 144 -3.09 -13.20 5.16
CA PRO A 144 -4.39 -12.65 5.61
C PRO A 144 -4.40 -11.14 5.83
N ARG A 145 -3.26 -10.55 6.21
CA ARG A 145 -3.11 -9.09 6.38
C ARG A 145 -3.39 -8.34 5.09
N ALA A 146 -3.09 -8.93 3.93
CA ALA A 146 -3.42 -8.36 2.64
C ALA A 146 -4.94 -8.21 2.44
N GLY A 147 -5.74 -9.18 2.89
CA GLY A 147 -7.21 -9.10 2.83
C GLY A 147 -7.76 -8.00 3.72
N GLN A 148 -7.23 -7.88 4.94
CA GLN A 148 -7.59 -6.79 5.86
C GLN A 148 -7.25 -5.41 5.27
N ALA A 149 -6.04 -5.28 4.72
CA ALA A 149 -5.57 -4.06 4.06
C ALA A 149 -6.42 -3.71 2.84
N LEU A 150 -6.74 -4.70 2.01
CA LEU A 150 -7.54 -4.52 0.79
C LEU A 150 -8.94 -4.01 1.12
N VAL A 151 -9.62 -4.63 2.10
CA VAL A 151 -10.94 -4.18 2.54
C VAL A 151 -10.88 -2.77 3.14
N LEU A 152 -9.94 -2.52 4.05
CA LEU A 152 -9.82 -1.22 4.71
C LEU A 152 -9.50 -0.08 3.71
N ALA A 153 -8.59 -0.33 2.76
CA ALA A 153 -8.26 0.63 1.71
C ALA A 153 -9.45 0.86 0.76
N SER A 154 -10.21 -0.19 0.45
CA SER A 154 -11.42 -0.07 -0.38
C SER A 154 -12.51 0.75 0.29
N LYS A 155 -12.71 0.57 1.61
CA LYS A 155 -13.61 1.41 2.42
C LYS A 155 -13.17 2.87 2.42
N ALA A 156 -11.88 3.12 2.59
CA ALA A 156 -11.32 4.48 2.54
C ALA A 156 -11.57 5.14 1.18
N ARG A 157 -11.34 4.40 0.09
CA ARG A 157 -11.60 4.88 -1.28
C ARG A 157 -13.07 5.18 -1.52
N ALA A 158 -13.99 4.32 -1.08
CA ALA A 158 -15.43 4.56 -1.20
C ALA A 158 -15.84 5.87 -0.50
N LEU A 159 -15.35 6.08 0.74
CA LEU A 159 -15.62 7.30 1.49
C LEU A 159 -15.03 8.53 0.81
N MET A 160 -13.81 8.47 0.28
CA MET A 160 -13.19 9.57 -0.48
C MET A 160 -13.97 9.93 -1.74
N GLN A 161 -14.76 9.00 -2.29
CA GLN A 161 -15.67 9.22 -3.41
C GLN A 161 -17.08 9.62 -2.98
N GLY A 162 -17.31 9.87 -1.68
CA GLY A 162 -18.63 10.24 -1.14
C GLY A 162 -19.63 9.09 -1.05
N ARG A 163 -19.18 7.84 -1.20
CA ARG A 163 -20.04 6.64 -1.09
C ARG A 163 -19.93 6.01 0.30
N LEU A 164 -21.06 5.51 0.79
CA LEU A 164 -21.16 4.81 2.08
C LEU A 164 -21.07 3.29 1.97
N ALA A 165 -20.85 2.76 0.77
CA ALA A 165 -20.69 1.34 0.51
C ALA A 165 -19.57 1.10 -0.51
N VAL A 166 -18.78 0.06 -0.26
CA VAL A 166 -17.71 -0.42 -1.15
C VAL A 166 -18.31 -1.03 -2.42
N THR A 167 -17.69 -0.75 -3.57
CA THR A 167 -17.98 -1.43 -4.84
C THR A 167 -16.83 -2.34 -5.25
N ARG A 168 -17.06 -3.18 -6.26
CA ARG A 168 -16.01 -4.00 -6.87
C ARG A 168 -14.83 -3.16 -7.37
N ASP A 169 -15.11 -1.98 -7.91
CA ASP A 169 -14.10 -1.10 -8.48
C ASP A 169 -13.15 -0.54 -7.41
N ASP A 170 -13.62 -0.36 -6.17
CA ASP A 170 -12.76 0.03 -5.06
C ASP A 170 -11.73 -1.05 -4.74
N ILE A 171 -12.17 -2.31 -4.68
CA ILE A 171 -11.29 -3.47 -4.46
C ILE A 171 -10.29 -3.59 -5.60
N GLY A 172 -10.76 -3.43 -6.84
CA GLY A 172 -9.91 -3.45 -8.02
C GLY A 172 -8.82 -2.38 -7.99
N ALA A 173 -9.20 -1.13 -7.71
CA ALA A 173 -8.27 -0.01 -7.67
C ALA A 173 -7.22 -0.15 -6.54
N MET A 174 -7.58 -0.78 -5.42
CA MET A 174 -6.67 -0.99 -4.29
C MET A 174 -5.85 -2.28 -4.41
N LEU A 175 -6.08 -3.11 -5.43
CA LEU A 175 -5.42 -4.40 -5.58
C LEU A 175 -3.90 -4.26 -5.72
N LEU A 176 -3.43 -3.46 -6.68
CA LEU A 176 -2.00 -3.25 -6.91
C LEU A 176 -1.34 -2.54 -5.70
N PRO A 177 -1.84 -1.39 -5.21
CA PRO A 177 -1.22 -0.71 -4.06
C PRO A 177 -1.10 -1.57 -2.81
N VAL A 178 -2.04 -2.50 -2.58
CA VAL A 178 -2.02 -3.38 -1.41
C VAL A 178 -1.15 -4.63 -1.63
N LEU A 179 -1.15 -5.21 -2.83
CA LEU A 179 -0.51 -6.50 -3.06
C LEU A 179 0.91 -6.41 -3.61
N ALA A 180 1.33 -5.26 -4.16
CA ALA A 180 2.60 -5.16 -4.88
C ALA A 180 3.82 -5.55 -4.04
N HIS A 181 3.81 -5.28 -2.73
CA HIS A 181 4.87 -5.67 -1.78
C HIS A 181 4.56 -6.93 -0.96
N ARG A 182 3.42 -7.58 -1.22
CA ARG A 182 2.95 -8.78 -0.49
C ARG A 182 2.97 -10.04 -1.34
N VAL A 183 3.23 -9.89 -2.63
CA VAL A 183 3.38 -10.99 -3.59
C VAL A 183 4.83 -10.96 -4.08
N VAL A 184 5.50 -12.10 -4.01
CA VAL A 184 6.90 -12.24 -4.41
C VAL A 184 6.96 -13.02 -5.72
N ARG A 185 7.59 -12.42 -6.73
CA ARG A 185 7.81 -13.07 -8.02
C ARG A 185 8.82 -14.20 -7.87
N ASN A 186 8.72 -15.22 -8.71
CA ASN A 186 9.79 -16.21 -8.80
C ASN A 186 10.97 -15.65 -9.62
N PHE A 187 12.11 -16.33 -9.54
CA PHE A 187 13.34 -15.90 -10.19
C PHE A 187 13.19 -15.72 -11.72
N GLU A 188 12.45 -16.61 -12.37
CA GLU A 188 12.17 -16.52 -13.82
C GLU A 188 11.41 -15.24 -14.18
N ALA A 189 10.34 -14.93 -13.45
CA ALA A 189 9.56 -13.71 -13.69
C ALA A 189 10.35 -12.43 -13.39
N GLU A 190 11.30 -12.46 -12.45
CA GLU A 190 12.20 -11.35 -12.21
C GLU A 190 13.21 -11.17 -13.35
N ALA A 191 13.79 -12.27 -13.84
CA ALA A 191 14.72 -12.26 -14.96
C ALA A 191 14.04 -11.79 -16.28
N ASP A 192 12.80 -12.21 -16.51
CA ASP A 192 11.99 -11.85 -17.67
C ASP A 192 11.39 -10.42 -17.55
N GLY A 193 11.59 -9.74 -16.42
CA GLY A 193 11.08 -8.38 -16.20
C GLY A 193 9.56 -8.30 -16.11
N VAL A 194 8.87 -9.39 -15.77
CA VAL A 194 7.40 -9.43 -15.69
C VAL A 194 6.92 -8.49 -14.59
N ALA A 195 6.07 -7.51 -14.95
CA ALA A 195 5.59 -6.55 -13.98
C ALA A 195 4.54 -7.16 -13.04
N MET A 196 4.62 -6.80 -11.75
CA MET A 196 3.62 -7.23 -10.77
C MET A 196 2.21 -6.73 -11.13
N ALA A 197 2.12 -5.56 -11.76
CA ALA A 197 0.87 -5.00 -12.26
C ALA A 197 0.17 -5.94 -13.25
N ASP A 198 0.92 -6.56 -14.17
CA ASP A 198 0.37 -7.46 -15.18
C ASP A 198 -0.18 -8.75 -14.55
N ILE A 199 0.56 -9.33 -13.60
CA ILE A 199 0.15 -10.53 -12.86
C ILE A 199 -1.14 -10.27 -12.10
N LEU A 200 -1.22 -9.16 -11.36
CA LEU A 200 -2.39 -8.81 -10.57
C LEU A 200 -3.59 -8.43 -11.43
N GLN A 201 -3.36 -7.79 -12.58
CA GLN A 201 -4.41 -7.48 -13.54
C GLN A 201 -4.99 -8.76 -14.17
N ALA A 202 -4.15 -9.73 -14.53
CA ALA A 202 -4.61 -11.04 -15.02
C ALA A 202 -5.45 -11.76 -13.95
N LEU A 203 -4.96 -11.78 -12.71
CA LEU A 203 -5.69 -12.35 -11.57
C LEU A 203 -7.05 -11.68 -11.35
N GLN A 204 -7.13 -10.35 -11.43
CA GLN A 204 -8.39 -9.61 -11.28
C GLN A 204 -9.41 -9.94 -12.38
N ARG A 205 -8.95 -10.17 -13.61
CA ARG A 205 -9.80 -10.53 -14.76
C ARG A 205 -10.36 -11.96 -14.63
N GLU A 206 -9.56 -12.90 -14.16
CA GLU A 206 -9.95 -14.30 -14.05
C GLU A 206 -10.83 -14.60 -12.83
N ILE A 207 -10.55 -13.96 -11.68
CA ILE A 207 -11.35 -14.13 -10.48
C ILE A 207 -12.60 -13.25 -10.57
N LYS A 208 -13.77 -13.87 -10.75
CA LYS A 208 -15.07 -13.19 -10.80
C LYS A 208 -15.66 -12.99 -9.40
N VAL A 209 -16.48 -11.94 -9.28
CA VAL A 209 -17.42 -11.78 -8.17
C VAL A 209 -18.58 -12.73 -8.43
N ASP A 210 -19.01 -13.46 -7.41
CA ASP A 210 -20.19 -14.34 -7.48
C ASP A 210 -21.48 -13.51 -7.60
#